data_AF-A0A968XMG3-F1
#
_entry.id   AF-A0A968XMG3-F1
#
_cell.length_a   1.000
_cell.length_b   1.000
_cell.length_c   1.000
_cell.angle_alpha   90.00
_cell.angle_beta   90.00
_cell.angle_gamma   90.00
#
_symmetry.space_group_name_H-M   'P 1'
#
loop_
_entity.id
_entity.type
_entity.pdbx_description
1 polymer ?
#
loop_
_entity_poly.entity_id
_entity_poly.type
_entity_poly.pdbx_seq_one_letter_code
_entity_poly.pdbx_strand_id
1 'polypeptide(L)' 'MLNKSTVTPKGWLAFELNVLRRLNFKSAALPFTGEANLGMYLKRWGTKVLANDLLEWSCMKAFADIQ' A
#
# COMPACT_ATOMS: atom_id res chain seq x y z
N MET A 1 -9.16 11.91 16.49
CA MET A 1 -8.34 12.86 15.69
C MET A 1 -7.02 12.16 15.35
N LEU A 2 -6.82 11.73 14.11
CA LEU A 2 -5.59 11.04 13.73
C LEU A 2 -4.47 12.08 13.60
N ASN A 3 -3.45 12.02 14.47
CA ASN A 3 -2.28 12.89 14.39
C ASN A 3 -1.63 12.74 13.00
N LYS A 4 -1.63 13.84 12.24
CA LYS A 4 -1.08 13.90 10.89
C LYS A 4 0.45 13.92 11.02
N SER A 5 1.07 12.74 11.04
CA SER A 5 2.52 12.65 10.98
C SER A 5 3.01 13.32 9.69
N THR A 6 3.69 14.46 9.82
CA THR A 6 4.31 15.25 8.75
C THR A 6 5.61 14.60 8.27
N VAL A 7 5.68 13.27 8.29
CA VAL A 7 6.84 12.55 7.79
C VAL A 7 6.77 12.61 6.28
N THR A 8 7.69 13.38 5.69
CA THR A 8 7.89 13.39 4.25
C THR A 8 8.63 12.11 3.89
N PRO A 9 8.07 11.22 3.04
CA PRO A 9 8.76 10.03 2.61
C PRO A 9 10.05 10.42 1.87
N LYS A 10 11.12 9.64 2.04
CA LYS A 10 12.42 9.85 1.39
C LYS A 10 12.76 8.65 0.50
N GLY A 11 13.71 8.83 -0.41
CA GLY A 11 14.21 7.75 -1.27
C GLY A 11 13.17 7.27 -2.30
N TRP A 12 13.16 5.97 -2.56
CA TRP A 12 12.35 5.35 -3.62
C TRP A 12 10.84 5.63 -3.48
N LEU A 13 10.29 5.48 -2.28
CA LEU A 13 8.88 5.79 -2.00
C LEU A 13 8.50 7.24 -2.34
N ALA A 14 9.42 8.20 -2.11
CA ALA A 14 9.17 9.60 -2.44
C ALA A 14 9.09 9.83 -3.94
N PHE A 15 9.91 9.10 -4.70
CA PHE A 15 9.89 9.12 -6.16
C PHE A 15 8.59 8.52 -6.70
N GLU A 16 8.20 7.33 -6.24
CA GLU A 16 6.95 6.66 -6.65
C GLU A 16 5.73 7.52 -6.37
N LEU A 17 5.62 8.10 -5.18
CA LEU A 17 4.53 9.00 -4.83
C LEU A 17 4.51 10.25 -5.72
N ASN A 18 5.67 10.80 -6.09
CA ASN A 18 5.72 11.94 -7.01
C ASN A 18 5.21 11.59 -8.42
N VAL A 19 5.55 10.40 -8.93
CA VAL A 19 5.05 9.91 -10.21
C VAL A 19 3.54 9.69 -10.14
N LEU A 20 3.08 8.94 -9.14
CA LEU A 20 1.67 8.58 -8.97
C LEU A 20 0.78 9.82 -8.79
N ARG A 21 1.24 10.85 -8.07
CA ARG A 21 0.46 12.09 -7.88
C ARG A 21 0.16 12.85 -9.18
N ARG A 22 0.91 12.59 -10.26
CA ARG A 22 0.71 13.21 -11.58
C ARG A 22 -0.23 12.40 -12.48
N LEU A 23 -0.51 11.15 -12.13
CA LEU A 23 -1.40 10.28 -12.87
C LEU A 23 -2.83 10.45 -12.36
N ASN A 24 -3.80 10.41 -13.28
CA ASN A 24 -5.21 10.48 -12.91
C ASN A 24 -5.77 9.05 -12.81
N PHE A 25 -5.88 8.53 -11.59
CA PHE A 25 -6.47 7.23 -11.32
C PHE A 25 -7.34 7.27 -10.07
N LYS A 26 -8.30 6.35 -10.00
CA LYS A 26 -9.22 6.21 -8.85
C LYS A 26 -8.95 4.94 -8.03
N SER A 27 -8.23 3.99 -8.61
CA SER A 27 -7.92 2.70 -8.00
C SER A 27 -6.54 2.20 -8.40
N ALA A 28 -5.90 1.45 -7.51
CA ALA A 28 -4.61 0.81 -7.75
C ALA A 28 -4.65 -0.62 -7.20
N ALA A 29 -4.13 -1.58 -7.96
CA ALA A 29 -3.90 -2.94 -7.49
C ALA A 29 -2.42 -3.09 -7.11
N LEU A 30 -2.16 -3.58 -5.89
CA LEU A 30 -0.83 -3.87 -5.37
C LEU A 30 -0.74 -5.39 -5.14
N PRO A 31 -0.39 -6.18 -6.18
CA PRO A 31 -0.35 -7.64 -6.09
C PRO A 31 0.85 -8.17 -5.28
N PHE A 32 1.84 -7.32 -5.02
CA PHE A 32 2.99 -7.62 -4.18
C PHE A 32 3.11 -6.50 -3.16
N THR A 33 2.63 -6.71 -1.92
CA THR A 33 2.80 -5.71 -0.86
C THR A 33 4.11 -5.92 -0.13
N GLY A 34 5.22 -5.93 -0.87
CA GLY A 34 6.55 -5.92 -0.26
C GLY A 34 6.80 -4.66 0.57
N GLU A 35 6.12 -3.55 0.26
CA GLU A 35 6.22 -2.29 1.00
C GLU A 35 4.83 -1.77 1.38
N ALA A 36 4.39 -2.12 2.60
CA ALA A 36 3.13 -1.67 3.19
C ALA A 36 2.95 -0.14 3.19
N ASN A 37 4.04 0.61 3.07
CA ASN A 37 4.05 2.07 3.07
C ASN A 37 3.32 2.68 1.85
N LEU A 38 3.51 2.14 0.63
CA LEU A 38 2.92 2.72 -0.58
C LEU A 38 1.39 2.66 -0.55
N GLY A 39 0.83 1.49 -0.22
CA GLY A 39 -0.62 1.30 -0.11
C GLY A 39 -1.27 2.23 0.91
N MET A 40 -0.58 2.50 2.03
CA MET A 40 -1.05 3.42 3.07
C MET A 40 -1.12 4.87 2.57
N TYR A 41 -0.13 5.34 1.80
CA TYR A 41 -0.18 6.68 1.20
C TYR A 41 -1.29 6.80 0.16
N LEU A 42 -1.49 5.78 -0.68
CA LEU A 42 -2.56 5.75 -1.68
C LEU A 42 -3.96 5.76 -1.03
N LYS A 43 -4.14 4.99 0.05
CA LYS A 43 -5.36 5.04 0.88
C LYS A 43 -5.59 6.43 1.46
N ARG A 44 -4.54 7.09 1.97
CA ARG A 44 -4.61 8.47 2.49
C ARG A 44 -5.03 9.48 1.42
N TRP A 45 -4.69 9.25 0.16
CA TRP A 45 -5.12 10.08 -0.98
C TRP A 45 -6.54 9.75 -1.46
N GLY A 46 -7.24 8.82 -0.83
CA GLY A 46 -8.59 8.41 -1.24
C GLY A 46 -8.62 7.47 -2.44
N THR A 47 -7.47 6.90 -2.84
CA THR A 47 -7.42 5.87 -3.89
C THR A 47 -8.00 4.56 -3.36
N LYS A 48 -8.80 3.87 -4.17
CA LYS A 48 -9.21 2.49 -3.90
C LYS A 48 -8.03 1.54 -4.13
N VAL A 49 -7.42 1.07 -3.05
CA VAL A 49 -6.30 0.13 -3.12
C VAL A 49 -6.82 -1.30 -2.97
N LEU A 50 -6.55 -2.15 -3.96
CA LEU A 50 -6.69 -3.60 -3.88
C LEU A 50 -5.29 -4.17 -3.61
N ALA A 51 -5.00 -4.50 -2.36
CA ALA A 51 -3.79 -5.24 -1.99
C ALA A 51 -4.19 -6.71 -1.87
N ASN A 52 -3.66 -7.56 -2.75
CA ASN A 52 -3.80 -9.00 -2.63
C ASN A 52 -2.39 -9.58 -2.69
N ASP A 53 -1.72 -9.57 -1.54
CA ASP A 53 -0.45 -10.24 -1.42
C ASP A 53 -0.69 -11.73 -1.34
N LEU A 54 -0.49 -12.40 -2.47
CA LEU A 54 -0.68 -13.83 -2.57
C LEU A 54 0.20 -14.59 -1.58
N LEU A 55 1.37 -14.04 -1.24
CA LEU A 55 2.29 -14.65 -0.28
C LEU A 55 1.76 -14.51 1.15
N GLU A 56 1.36 -13.31 1.56
CA GLU A 56 0.77 -13.07 2.88
C GLU A 56 -0.54 -13.84 3.07
N TRP A 57 -1.41 -13.84 2.05
CA TRP A 57 -2.63 -14.63 2.06
C TRP A 57 -2.37 -16.13 2.14
N SER A 58 -1.39 -16.66 1.38
CA SER A 58 -1.02 -18.07 1.46
C SER A 58 -0.43 -18.46 2.82
N CYS A 59 0.34 -17.55 3.42
CA CYS A 59 0.91 -17.70 4.77
C CYS A 59 -0.20 -17.73 5.82
N MET A 60 -1.12 -16.75 5.80
CA MET A 60 -2.28 -16.70 6.70
C MET A 60 -3.17 -17.95 6.55
N LYS A 61 -3.37 -18.42 5.32
CA LYS A 61 -4.12 -19.65 5.04
C LYS A 61 -3.43 -20.87 5.63
N ALA A 62 -2.12 -21.01 5.41
CA ALA A 62 -1.33 -22.10 5.98
C ALA A 62 -1.36 -22.10 7.51
N PHE A 63 -1.31 -20.93 8.16
CA PHE A 63 -1.50 -20.83 9.61
C PHE A 63 -2.90 -21.24 10.07
N ALA A 64 -3.94 -20.85 9.33
CA ALA A 64 -5.31 -21.25 9.63
C ALA A 64 -5.56 -22.75 9.45
N ASP A 65 -4.90 -23.39 8.47
CA ASP A 65 -5.00 -24.83 8.21
C ASP A 65 -4.30 -25.69 9.28
N ILE A 66 -3.46 -25.09 10.15
CA ILE A 66 -2.76 -25.78 11.24
C ILE A 66 -3.56 -25.73 12.57
N GLN A 67 -4.59 -24.87 12.68
CA GLN A 67 -5.38 -24.70 13.90
C GLN A 67 -6.55 -25.69 14.04
#